data_AF-A0A943FXB2-F1
#
_entry.id   AF-A0A943FXB2-F1
#
_cell.length_a   1.000
_cell.length_b   1.000
_cell.length_c   1.000
_cell.angle_alpha   90.00
_cell.angle_beta   90.00
_cell.angle_gamma   90.00
#
_symmetry.space_group_name_H-M   'P 1'
#
loop_
_entity.id
_entity.type
_entity.pdbx_description
1 polymer ?
#
loop_
_entity_poly.entity_id
_entity_poly.type
_entity_poly.pdbx_seq_one_letter_code
_entity_poly.pdbx_strand_id
1 'polypeptide(L)'
;MNELEKLMQQHVENYKKAVLEIVNNNTNSLIDNDIIFLIKKPPLDSMDQIKTKFLALAKKEKIILDTNNLDKMICNFRKDVIHKIETIKKIRIDEITAIINSININEENQVIKITKKELSSINKIIKKNVKQIIDESVQKNILDNICNIFTNDVDNDKKQKISKEIFKFLDKRGIYQKQLLENIDFKILVKDTTLINGLKEQAERYVFTKNNSRLFNS
;
A
#
# COMPACT_ATOMS: atom_id res chain seq x y z
N MET A 1 -43.64 9.52 -8.82
CA MET A 1 -42.32 10.15 -8.90
C MET A 1 -42.30 11.07 -10.12
N ASN A 2 -42.23 12.38 -9.90
CA ASN A 2 -42.22 13.41 -10.94
C ASN A 2 -40.88 13.36 -11.72
N GLU A 3 -40.85 13.87 -12.96
CA GLU A 3 -39.63 13.89 -13.80
C GLU A 3 -38.47 14.62 -13.13
N LEU A 4 -38.76 15.70 -12.39
CA LEU A 4 -37.76 16.44 -11.60
C LEU A 4 -37.10 15.57 -10.52
N GLU A 5 -37.90 14.74 -9.82
CA GLU A 5 -37.38 13.82 -8.79
C GLU A 5 -36.47 12.75 -9.40
N LYS A 6 -36.84 12.23 -10.59
CA LYS A 6 -36.00 11.29 -11.35
C LYS A 6 -34.67 11.91 -11.74
N LEU A 7 -34.69 13.15 -12.25
CA LEU A 7 -33.49 13.88 -12.65
C LEU A 7 -32.58 14.16 -11.45
N MET A 8 -33.14 14.54 -10.30
CA MET A 8 -32.37 14.78 -9.07
C MET A 8 -31.72 13.49 -8.56
N GLN A 9 -32.44 12.36 -8.57
CA GLN A 9 -31.88 11.06 -8.23
C GLN A 9 -30.73 10.67 -9.16
N GLN A 10 -30.88 10.86 -10.47
CA GLN A 10 -29.82 10.59 -11.44
C GLN A 10 -28.58 11.46 -11.20
N HIS A 11 -28.77 12.74 -10.86
CA HIS A 11 -27.66 13.64 -10.53
C HIS A 11 -26.87 13.16 -9.31
N VAL A 12 -27.57 12.74 -8.26
CA VAL A 12 -26.96 12.15 -7.05
C VAL A 12 -26.22 10.85 -7.36
N GLU A 13 -26.81 9.96 -8.15
CA GLU A 13 -26.19 8.69 -8.53
C GLU A 13 -24.94 8.90 -9.39
N ASN A 14 -24.96 9.85 -10.32
CA ASN A 14 -23.78 10.20 -11.11
C ASN A 14 -22.66 10.79 -10.23
N TYR A 15 -23.01 11.64 -9.26
CA TYR A 15 -22.05 12.16 -8.30
C TYR A 15 -21.41 11.03 -7.46
N LYS A 16 -22.23 10.11 -6.93
CA LYS A 16 -21.72 8.94 -6.19
C LYS A 16 -20.78 8.09 -7.02
N LYS A 17 -21.13 7.80 -8.28
CA LYS A 17 -20.26 7.05 -9.20
C LYS A 17 -18.92 7.73 -9.42
N ALA A 18 -18.91 9.03 -9.69
CA ALA A 18 -17.69 9.80 -9.88
C ALA A 18 -16.80 9.80 -8.63
N VAL A 19 -17.41 9.92 -7.45
CA VAL A 19 -16.71 9.82 -6.16
C VAL A 19 -16.07 8.44 -5.96
N LEU A 20 -16.79 7.36 -6.23
CA LEU A 20 -16.25 6.00 -6.12
C LEU A 20 -15.12 5.73 -7.12
N GLU A 21 -15.20 6.31 -8.32
CA GLU A 21 -14.12 6.24 -9.30
C GLU A 21 -12.84 6.92 -8.78
N ILE A 22 -12.96 8.08 -8.14
CA ILE A 22 -11.81 8.75 -7.49
C ILE A 22 -11.21 7.87 -6.39
N VAL A 23 -12.02 7.22 -5.57
CA VAL A 23 -11.55 6.30 -4.52
C VAL A 23 -10.77 5.13 -5.12
N ASN A 24 -11.31 4.53 -6.17
CA ASN A 24 -10.67 3.42 -6.89
C ASN A 24 -9.33 3.84 -7.48
N ASN A 25 -9.31 4.95 -8.22
CA ASN A 25 -8.09 5.46 -8.86
C ASN A 25 -7.02 5.87 -7.83
N ASN A 26 -7.42 6.54 -6.75
CA ASN A 26 -6.53 6.89 -5.65
C ASN A 26 -5.93 5.65 -4.99
N THR A 27 -6.77 4.64 -4.71
CA THR A 27 -6.33 3.40 -4.07
C THR A 27 -5.41 2.58 -4.95
N ASN A 28 -5.76 2.39 -6.22
CA ASN A 28 -4.88 1.72 -7.18
C ASN A 28 -3.54 2.45 -7.29
N SER A 29 -3.56 3.78 -7.42
CA SER A 29 -2.32 4.55 -7.45
C SER A 29 -1.50 4.42 -6.16
N LEU A 30 -2.11 4.40 -4.97
CA LEU A 30 -1.39 4.19 -3.71
C LEU A 30 -0.72 2.80 -3.68
N ILE A 31 -1.47 1.75 -4.01
CA ILE A 31 -0.95 0.39 -3.88
C ILE A 31 0.08 0.10 -4.98
N ASP A 32 -0.24 0.38 -6.25
CA ASP A 32 0.57 -0.03 -7.40
C ASP A 32 1.82 0.81 -7.60
N ASN A 33 1.66 2.14 -7.50
CA ASN A 33 2.70 3.09 -7.87
C ASN A 33 3.53 3.55 -6.68
N ASP A 34 2.97 3.49 -5.46
CA ASP A 34 3.70 3.90 -4.26
C ASP A 34 4.15 2.70 -3.43
N ILE A 35 3.24 1.88 -2.89
CA ILE A 35 3.62 0.82 -1.94
C ILE A 35 4.37 -0.32 -2.64
N ILE A 36 3.82 -0.87 -3.71
CA ILE A 36 4.45 -1.97 -4.47
C ILE A 36 5.80 -1.51 -5.06
N PHE A 37 5.92 -0.24 -5.46
CA PHE A 37 7.16 0.31 -5.99
C PHE A 37 8.32 0.24 -4.98
N LEU A 38 8.05 0.46 -3.69
CA LEU A 38 9.07 0.35 -2.62
C LEU A 38 9.61 -1.08 -2.42
N ILE A 39 8.90 -2.09 -2.92
CA ILE A 39 9.17 -3.51 -2.65
C ILE A 39 9.73 -4.21 -3.89
N LYS A 40 9.34 -3.74 -5.09
CA LYS A 40 9.83 -4.24 -6.37
C LYS A 40 11.36 -4.25 -6.41
N LYS A 41 11.89 -5.10 -7.29
CA LYS A 41 13.32 -5.14 -7.54
C LYS A 41 13.78 -3.75 -7.99
N PRO A 42 14.80 -3.16 -7.33
CA PRO A 42 15.30 -1.86 -7.75
C PRO A 42 15.89 -1.95 -9.16
N PRO A 43 15.93 -0.82 -9.89
CA PRO A 43 16.69 -0.70 -11.14
C PRO A 43 18.14 -1.16 -11.00
N LEU A 44 18.79 -1.56 -12.11
CA LEU A 44 20.15 -2.11 -12.10
C LEU A 44 21.21 -1.17 -11.51
N ASP A 45 21.01 0.13 -11.69
CA ASP A 45 21.84 1.22 -11.18
C ASP A 45 21.60 1.52 -9.68
N SER A 46 20.55 0.94 -9.10
CA SER A 46 20.18 1.10 -7.69
C SER A 46 20.59 -0.11 -6.85
N MET A 47 21.24 0.13 -5.71
CA MET A 47 21.67 -0.93 -4.80
C MET A 47 20.49 -1.56 -4.05
N ASP A 48 20.34 -2.87 -4.20
CA ASP A 48 19.39 -3.66 -3.42
C ASP A 48 19.84 -3.77 -1.96
N GLN A 49 19.09 -3.16 -1.04
CA GLN A 49 19.47 -3.06 0.37
C GLN A 49 19.61 -4.44 1.04
N ILE A 50 18.71 -5.38 0.74
CA ILE A 50 18.76 -6.73 1.32
C ILE A 50 19.99 -7.46 0.78
N LYS A 51 20.16 -7.49 -0.55
CA LYS A 51 21.31 -8.15 -1.20
C LYS A 51 22.63 -7.54 -0.72
N THR A 52 22.71 -6.22 -0.66
CA THR A 52 23.91 -5.48 -0.21
C THR A 52 24.27 -5.86 1.22
N LYS A 53 23.28 -6.01 2.11
CA LYS A 53 23.53 -6.44 3.50
C LYS A 53 24.11 -7.85 3.55
N PHE A 54 23.57 -8.80 2.78
CA PHE A 54 24.12 -10.16 2.68
C PHE A 54 25.58 -10.15 2.20
N LEU A 55 25.86 -9.44 1.10
CA LEU A 55 27.20 -9.36 0.53
C LEU A 55 28.20 -8.68 1.48
N ALA A 56 27.78 -7.63 2.19
CA ALA A 56 28.63 -6.95 3.17
C ALA A 56 29.01 -7.86 4.35
N LEU A 57 28.06 -8.66 4.85
CA LEU A 57 28.31 -9.63 5.90
C LEU A 57 29.21 -10.78 5.42
N ALA A 58 28.98 -11.28 4.20
CA ALA A 58 29.83 -12.30 3.60
C ALA A 58 31.29 -11.83 3.43
N LYS A 59 31.48 -10.61 2.94
CA LYS A 59 32.80 -9.97 2.82
C LYS A 59 33.49 -9.86 4.18
N LYS A 60 32.75 -9.47 5.23
CA LYS A 60 33.28 -9.34 6.60
C LYS A 60 33.77 -10.68 7.16
N GLU A 61 33.03 -11.75 6.93
CA GLU A 61 33.37 -13.11 7.42
C GLU A 61 34.28 -13.90 6.45
N LYS A 62 34.68 -13.27 5.34
CA LYS A 62 35.52 -13.83 4.26
C LYS A 62 34.94 -15.13 3.69
N ILE A 63 33.65 -15.11 3.34
CA ILE A 63 32.96 -16.24 2.72
C ILE A 63 32.39 -15.85 1.35
N ILE A 64 32.19 -16.86 0.51
CA ILE A 64 31.52 -16.72 -0.78
C ILE A 64 30.07 -17.21 -0.60
N LEU A 65 29.11 -16.42 -1.06
CA LEU A 65 27.69 -16.82 -1.10
C LEU A 65 27.33 -17.33 -2.48
N ASP A 66 26.40 -18.28 -2.54
CA ASP A 66 25.68 -18.60 -3.77
C ASP A 66 24.74 -17.44 -4.12
N THR A 67 25.22 -16.57 -5.00
CA THR A 67 24.49 -15.38 -5.44
C THR A 67 23.24 -15.70 -6.25
N ASN A 68 23.19 -16.85 -6.92
CA ASN A 68 22.02 -17.29 -7.67
C ASN A 68 20.88 -17.67 -6.73
N ASN A 69 21.19 -18.44 -5.69
CA ASN A 69 20.21 -18.80 -4.66
C ASN A 69 19.79 -17.58 -3.83
N LEU A 70 20.72 -16.66 -3.53
CA LEU A 70 20.38 -15.38 -2.89
C LEU A 70 19.39 -14.56 -3.73
N ASP A 71 19.63 -14.42 -5.04
CA ASP A 71 18.75 -13.66 -5.93
C ASP A 71 17.36 -14.31 -6.05
N LYS A 72 17.29 -15.64 -6.14
CA LYS A 72 16.02 -16.38 -6.11
C LYS A 72 15.27 -16.16 -4.81
N MET A 73 15.96 -16.24 -3.68
CA MET A 73 15.39 -16.05 -2.33
C MET A 73 14.76 -14.65 -2.18
N ILE A 74 15.50 -13.60 -2.56
CA ILE A 74 15.00 -12.22 -2.51
C ILE A 74 13.86 -12.01 -3.52
N CYS A 75 13.92 -12.62 -4.71
CA CYS A 75 12.86 -12.54 -5.70
C CYS A 75 11.56 -13.17 -5.19
N ASN A 76 11.64 -14.33 -4.54
CA ASN A 76 10.49 -15.03 -3.96
C ASN A 76 9.85 -14.21 -2.85
N PHE A 77 10.65 -13.62 -1.95
CA PHE A 77 10.19 -12.67 -0.94
C PHE A 77 9.37 -11.53 -1.58
N ARG A 78 9.92 -10.88 -2.61
CA ARG A 78 9.23 -9.74 -3.27
C ARG A 78 7.92 -10.15 -3.92
N LYS A 79 7.91 -11.28 -4.64
CA LYS A 79 6.71 -11.79 -5.30
C LYS A 79 5.61 -12.10 -4.29
N ASP A 80 5.95 -12.77 -3.19
CA ASP A 80 5.02 -13.11 -2.12
C ASP A 80 4.41 -11.85 -1.48
N VAL A 81 5.25 -10.88 -1.13
CA VAL A 81 4.79 -9.61 -0.55
C VAL A 81 3.89 -8.83 -1.52
N ILE A 82 4.29 -8.68 -2.78
CA ILE A 82 3.52 -7.93 -3.78
C ILE A 82 2.14 -8.56 -3.97
N HIS A 83 2.09 -9.88 -4.16
CA HIS A 83 0.84 -10.60 -4.34
C HIS A 83 -0.11 -10.42 -3.15
N LYS A 84 0.42 -10.51 -1.92
CA LYS A 84 -0.39 -10.30 -0.71
C LYS A 84 -0.82 -8.84 -0.54
N ILE A 85 0.02 -7.86 -0.88
CA ILE A 85 -0.31 -6.43 -0.79
C ILE A 85 -1.42 -6.03 -1.76
N GLU A 86 -1.57 -6.70 -2.91
CA GLU A 86 -2.70 -6.42 -3.81
C GLU A 86 -4.06 -6.59 -3.13
N THR A 87 -4.17 -7.49 -2.15
CA THR A 87 -5.42 -7.69 -1.37
C THR A 87 -5.82 -6.46 -0.54
N ILE A 88 -4.86 -5.58 -0.22
CA ILE A 88 -5.09 -4.34 0.52
C ILE A 88 -5.93 -3.34 -0.28
N LYS A 89 -5.87 -3.38 -1.62
CA LYS A 89 -6.70 -2.53 -2.49
C LYS A 89 -8.16 -2.68 -2.15
N LYS A 90 -8.63 -3.94 -2.11
CA LYS A 90 -10.01 -4.28 -1.84
C LYS A 90 -10.43 -3.81 -0.45
N ILE A 91 -9.60 -4.06 0.57
CA ILE A 91 -9.87 -3.59 1.95
C ILE A 91 -10.08 -2.08 1.97
N ARG A 92 -9.17 -1.29 1.38
CA ARG A 92 -9.29 0.17 1.40
C ARG A 92 -10.50 0.68 0.62
N ILE A 93 -10.78 0.10 -0.56
CA ILE A 93 -11.94 0.45 -1.37
C ILE A 93 -13.24 0.15 -0.63
N ASP A 94 -13.37 -1.05 -0.06
CA ASP A 94 -14.58 -1.51 0.62
C ASP A 94 -14.88 -0.62 1.85
N GLU A 95 -13.87 -0.34 2.69
CA GLU A 95 -14.01 0.52 3.87
C GLU A 95 -14.42 1.96 3.50
N ILE A 96 -13.78 2.55 2.49
CA ILE A 96 -14.11 3.90 2.04
C ILE A 96 -15.51 3.95 1.39
N THR A 97 -15.85 2.93 0.60
CA THR A 97 -17.15 2.81 -0.05
C THR A 97 -18.28 2.67 0.98
N ALA A 98 -18.06 1.92 2.06
CA ALA A 98 -19.01 1.81 3.16
C ALA A 98 -19.31 3.18 3.80
N ILE A 99 -18.27 3.99 4.04
CA ILE A 99 -18.43 5.37 4.54
C ILE A 99 -19.26 6.19 3.55
N ILE A 100 -18.91 6.17 2.27
CA ILE A 100 -19.62 6.95 1.22
C ILE A 100 -21.09 6.54 1.13
N ASN A 101 -21.39 5.25 1.15
CA ASN A 101 -22.76 4.74 1.02
C ASN A 101 -23.62 5.05 2.25
N SER A 102 -23.01 5.27 3.42
CA SER A 102 -23.73 5.71 4.62
C SER A 102 -24.15 7.19 4.56
N ILE A 103 -23.59 7.98 3.64
CA ILE A 103 -23.92 9.39 3.47
C ILE A 103 -25.20 9.52 2.65
N ASN A 104 -26.23 10.08 3.29
CA ASN A 104 -27.46 10.42 2.63
C ASN A 104 -27.33 11.80 1.96
N ILE A 105 -27.83 11.95 0.72
CA ILE A 105 -27.76 13.19 -0.05
C ILE A 105 -29.19 13.61 -0.39
N ASN A 106 -29.94 13.94 0.66
CA ASN A 106 -31.38 14.23 0.54
C ASN A 106 -31.70 15.69 0.83
N GLU A 107 -30.78 16.43 1.45
CA GLU A 107 -30.98 17.84 1.80
C GLU A 107 -30.26 18.79 0.85
N GLU A 108 -30.74 20.04 0.79
CA GLU A 108 -30.07 21.14 0.09
C GLU A 108 -28.67 21.34 0.68
N ASN A 109 -27.63 21.03 -0.11
CA ASN A 109 -26.20 21.20 0.18
C ASN A 109 -25.47 20.04 0.89
N GLN A 110 -26.10 18.88 1.05
CA GLN A 110 -25.34 17.68 1.45
C GLN A 110 -24.39 17.24 0.33
N VAL A 111 -23.14 16.94 0.70
CA VAL A 111 -22.08 16.48 -0.20
C VAL A 111 -21.26 15.39 0.48
N ILE A 112 -20.64 14.52 -0.32
CA ILE A 112 -19.80 13.45 0.20
C ILE A 112 -18.49 14.05 0.69
N LYS A 113 -18.18 13.81 1.97
CA LYS A 113 -16.92 14.21 2.61
C LYS A 113 -16.39 13.05 3.43
N ILE A 114 -15.09 12.85 3.39
CA ILE A 114 -14.37 11.90 4.24
C ILE A 114 -13.40 12.70 5.10
N THR A 115 -13.42 12.45 6.40
CA THR A 115 -12.55 13.10 7.37
C THR A 115 -11.19 12.42 7.47
N LYS A 116 -10.19 13.18 7.89
CA LYS A 116 -8.87 12.62 8.24
C LYS A 116 -8.96 11.54 9.33
N LYS A 117 -9.94 11.64 10.23
CA LYS A 117 -10.14 10.69 11.33
C LYS A 117 -10.59 9.32 10.81
N GLU A 118 -11.53 9.32 9.87
CA GLU A 118 -12.00 8.09 9.22
C GLU A 118 -10.88 7.40 8.43
N LEU A 119 -10.14 8.17 7.61
CA LEU A 119 -8.97 7.63 6.89
C LEU A 119 -7.89 7.12 7.86
N SER A 120 -7.65 7.81 8.97
CA SER A 120 -6.68 7.35 9.98
C SER A 120 -7.04 5.98 10.58
N SER A 121 -8.33 5.68 10.74
CA SER A 121 -8.77 4.35 11.21
C SER A 121 -8.48 3.28 10.16
N ILE A 122 -8.78 3.55 8.89
CA ILE A 122 -8.49 2.65 7.77
C ILE A 122 -6.97 2.42 7.64
N ASN A 123 -6.18 3.48 7.76
CA ASN A 123 -4.72 3.41 7.68
C ASN A 123 -4.11 2.52 8.76
N LYS A 124 -4.68 2.49 9.97
CA LYS A 124 -4.23 1.58 11.02
C LYS A 124 -4.43 0.11 10.63
N ILE A 125 -5.55 -0.21 9.98
CA ILE A 125 -5.85 -1.55 9.47
C ILE A 125 -4.84 -1.92 8.38
N ILE A 126 -4.68 -1.04 7.38
CA ILE A 126 -3.73 -1.22 6.27
C ILE A 126 -2.32 -1.45 6.80
N LYS A 127 -1.84 -0.59 7.71
CA LYS A 127 -0.50 -0.67 8.28
C LYS A 127 -0.27 -1.97 9.03
N LYS A 128 -1.26 -2.42 9.81
CA LYS A 128 -1.19 -3.70 10.53
C LYS A 128 -1.05 -4.86 9.54
N ASN A 129 -1.86 -4.88 8.49
CA ASN A 129 -1.84 -5.95 7.49
C ASN A 129 -0.54 -5.95 6.68
N VAL A 130 -0.08 -4.78 6.21
CA VAL A 130 1.18 -4.65 5.48
C VAL A 130 2.36 -5.13 6.33
N LYS A 131 2.41 -4.73 7.60
CA LYS A 131 3.44 -5.20 8.53
C LYS A 131 3.43 -6.72 8.66
N GLN A 132 2.26 -7.32 8.90
CA GLN A 132 2.12 -8.76 9.03
C GLN A 132 2.55 -9.50 7.74
N ILE A 133 2.15 -8.99 6.58
CA ILE A 133 2.54 -9.54 5.27
C ILE A 133 4.06 -9.54 5.12
N ILE A 134 4.73 -8.44 5.46
CA ILE A 134 6.19 -8.33 5.36
C ILE A 134 6.85 -9.31 6.33
N ASP A 135 6.42 -9.33 7.59
CA ASP A 135 6.95 -10.22 8.64
C ASP A 135 6.87 -11.69 8.23
N GLU A 136 5.68 -12.15 7.82
CA GLU A 136 5.47 -13.53 7.37
C GLU A 136 6.30 -13.88 6.14
N SER A 137 6.41 -12.94 5.19
CA SER A 137 7.15 -13.16 3.95
C SER A 137 8.66 -13.18 4.18
N VAL A 138 9.18 -12.36 5.11
CA VAL A 138 10.59 -12.39 5.53
C VAL A 138 10.92 -13.73 6.17
N GLN A 139 10.09 -14.19 7.11
CA GLN A 139 10.30 -15.47 7.78
C GLN A 139 10.34 -16.62 6.76
N LYS A 140 9.24 -16.77 6.01
CA LYS A 140 9.04 -17.87 5.05
C LYS A 140 10.08 -17.89 3.94
N ASN A 141 10.37 -16.74 3.33
CA ASN A 141 11.15 -16.71 2.11
C ASN A 141 12.63 -16.46 2.36
N ILE A 142 13.02 -15.74 3.43
CA ILE A 142 14.42 -15.38 3.68
C ILE A 142 15.00 -16.19 4.85
N LEU A 143 14.38 -16.09 6.04
CA LEU A 143 15.00 -16.64 7.25
C LEU A 143 15.03 -18.16 7.25
N ASP A 144 13.94 -18.81 6.83
CA ASP A 144 13.85 -20.27 6.76
C ASP A 144 14.77 -20.86 5.67
N ASN A 145 15.14 -20.06 4.65
CA ASN A 145 15.94 -20.49 3.51
C ASN A 145 17.39 -20.00 3.54
N ILE A 146 17.80 -19.28 4.60
CA ILE A 146 19.09 -18.61 4.65
C ILE A 146 20.26 -19.59 4.56
N CYS A 147 20.09 -20.84 4.99
CA CYS A 147 21.14 -21.84 4.91
C CYS A 147 21.50 -22.21 3.45
N ASN A 148 20.56 -22.03 2.51
CA ASN A 148 20.71 -22.46 1.12
C ASN A 148 21.64 -21.55 0.30
N ILE A 149 22.05 -20.40 0.84
CA ILE A 149 22.95 -19.46 0.14
C ILE A 149 24.42 -19.70 0.49
N PHE A 150 24.72 -20.56 1.46
CA PHE A 150 26.10 -20.86 1.86
C PHE A 150 26.63 -22.05 1.07
N THR A 151 27.90 -21.99 0.69
CA THR A 151 28.59 -23.14 0.11
C THR A 151 28.91 -24.20 1.18
N ASN A 152 29.16 -25.44 0.75
CA ASN A 152 29.32 -26.59 1.65
C ASN A 152 30.53 -26.46 2.61
N ASP A 153 31.54 -25.68 2.22
CA ASP A 153 32.79 -25.43 2.93
C ASP A 153 32.69 -24.35 4.02
N VAL A 154 31.55 -23.66 4.15
CA VAL A 154 31.38 -22.61 5.17
C VAL A 154 31.10 -23.24 6.54
N ASP A 155 31.93 -22.87 7.51
CA ASP A 155 31.79 -23.21 8.93
C ASP A 155 30.43 -22.79 9.52
N ASN A 156 29.85 -23.65 10.34
CA ASN A 156 28.56 -23.46 10.99
C ASN A 156 28.55 -22.19 11.87
N ASP A 157 29.65 -21.88 12.55
CA ASP A 157 29.73 -20.67 13.39
C ASP A 157 29.57 -19.39 12.57
N LYS A 158 30.18 -19.36 11.38
CA LYS A 158 30.03 -18.25 10.43
C LYS A 158 28.61 -18.17 9.87
N LYS A 159 28.00 -19.31 9.52
CA LYS A 159 26.60 -19.38 9.07
C LYS A 159 25.67 -18.76 10.11
N GLN A 160 25.77 -19.20 11.36
CA GLN A 160 24.94 -18.70 12.46
C GLN A 160 25.13 -17.20 12.70
N LYS A 161 26.38 -16.72 12.68
CA LYS A 161 26.69 -15.30 12.87
C LYS A 161 26.05 -14.41 11.79
N ILE A 162 26.15 -14.82 10.52
CA ILE A 162 25.52 -14.09 9.41
C ILE A 162 24.00 -14.16 9.53
N SER A 163 23.44 -15.33 9.78
CA SER A 163 21.99 -15.51 9.93
C SER A 163 21.42 -14.64 11.04
N LYS A 164 22.11 -14.55 12.18
CA LYS A 164 21.70 -13.69 13.31
C LYS A 164 21.72 -12.20 12.95
N GLU A 165 22.72 -11.76 12.20
CA GLU A 165 22.81 -10.36 11.77
C GLU A 165 21.79 -9.99 10.68
N ILE A 166 21.50 -10.92 9.77
CA ILE A 166 20.40 -10.77 8.80
C ILE A 166 19.05 -10.74 9.52
N PHE A 167 18.85 -11.63 10.49
CA PHE A 167 17.65 -11.63 11.33
C PHE A 167 17.46 -10.27 11.98
N LYS A 168 18.47 -9.71 12.66
CA LYS A 168 18.37 -8.36 13.26
C LYS A 168 18.07 -7.26 12.25
N PHE A 169 18.55 -7.39 11.02
CA PHE A 169 18.33 -6.40 9.97
C PHE A 169 16.90 -6.44 9.41
N LEU A 170 16.35 -7.64 9.24
CA LEU A 170 15.05 -7.90 8.60
C LEU A 170 13.89 -8.18 9.56
N ASP A 171 14.16 -8.43 10.85
CA ASP A 171 13.13 -8.64 11.87
C ASP A 171 12.19 -7.43 11.96
N LYS A 172 11.04 -7.61 12.61
CA LYS A 172 9.99 -6.60 12.81
C LYS A 172 10.47 -5.29 13.48
N ARG A 173 11.61 -5.34 14.17
CA ARG A 173 12.29 -4.18 14.79
C ARG A 173 13.57 -3.77 14.05
N GLY A 174 13.91 -4.48 12.98
CA GLY A 174 15.05 -4.23 12.15
C GLY A 174 14.91 -2.94 11.34
N ILE A 175 16.06 -2.36 11.01
CA ILE A 175 16.11 -1.05 10.34
C ILE A 175 15.46 -1.08 8.96
N TYR A 176 15.55 -2.20 8.23
CA TYR A 176 14.95 -2.34 6.91
C TYR A 176 13.42 -2.20 6.97
N GLN A 177 12.79 -3.02 7.82
CA GLN A 177 11.33 -2.97 7.96
C GLN A 177 10.85 -1.63 8.50
N LYS A 178 11.57 -1.05 9.47
CA LYS A 178 11.23 0.26 10.03
C LYS A 178 11.20 1.33 8.95
N GLN A 179 12.26 1.42 8.14
CA GLN A 179 12.36 2.40 7.05
C GLN A 179 11.29 2.16 5.97
N LEU A 180 11.02 0.89 5.62
CA LEU A 180 9.98 0.55 4.66
C LEU A 180 8.59 1.00 5.15
N LEU A 181 8.25 0.72 6.41
CA LEU A 181 6.96 1.10 6.99
C LEU A 181 6.82 2.62 7.13
N GLU A 182 7.88 3.34 7.49
CA GLU A 182 7.90 4.81 7.54
C GLU A 182 7.65 5.42 6.14
N ASN A 183 8.28 4.87 5.10
CA ASN A 183 8.04 5.31 3.73
C ASN A 183 6.59 5.03 3.30
N ILE A 184 6.03 3.88 3.66
CA ILE A 184 4.63 3.54 3.37
C ILE A 184 3.67 4.52 4.08
N ASP A 185 3.91 4.84 5.35
CA ASP A 185 3.11 5.81 6.10
C ASP A 185 3.08 7.18 5.38
N PHE A 186 4.24 7.64 4.90
CA PHE A 186 4.33 8.90 4.16
C PHE A 186 3.52 8.86 2.87
N LYS A 187 3.61 7.76 2.11
CA LYS A 187 2.84 7.58 0.86
C LYS A 187 1.33 7.56 1.10
N ILE A 188 0.88 6.88 2.16
CA ILE A 188 -0.51 6.87 2.59
C ILE A 188 -1.00 8.29 2.89
N LEU A 189 -0.24 9.06 3.67
CA LEU A 189 -0.59 10.44 4.03
C LEU A 189 -0.80 11.34 2.80
N VAL A 190 0.10 11.24 1.82
CA VAL A 190 0.01 11.99 0.56
C VAL A 190 -1.24 11.59 -0.23
N LYS A 191 -1.53 10.29 -0.32
CA LYS A 191 -2.69 9.78 -1.06
C LYS A 191 -4.02 10.10 -0.38
N ASP A 192 -4.07 10.10 0.94
CA ASP A 192 -5.24 10.55 1.69
C ASP A 192 -5.54 12.03 1.45
N THR A 193 -4.50 12.87 1.47
CA THR A 193 -4.64 14.30 1.18
C THR A 193 -5.15 14.51 -0.25
N THR A 194 -4.59 13.76 -1.20
CA THR A 194 -5.03 13.79 -2.61
C THR A 194 -6.48 13.35 -2.75
N LEU A 195 -6.90 12.30 -2.03
CA LEU A 195 -8.26 11.79 -2.04
C LEU A 195 -9.24 12.85 -1.52
N ILE A 196 -8.98 13.43 -0.33
CA ILE A 196 -9.83 14.46 0.27
C ILE A 196 -10.03 15.64 -0.70
N ASN A 197 -8.95 16.09 -1.34
CA ASN A 197 -9.02 17.19 -2.30
C ASN A 197 -9.83 16.82 -3.55
N GLY A 198 -9.64 15.62 -4.10
CA GLY A 198 -10.42 15.14 -5.25
C GLY A 198 -11.91 15.02 -4.93
N LEU A 199 -12.27 14.58 -3.73
CA LEU A 199 -13.67 14.52 -3.28
C LEU A 199 -14.27 15.92 -3.13
N LYS A 200 -13.49 16.87 -2.58
CA LYS A 200 -13.91 18.27 -2.44
C LYS A 200 -14.20 18.90 -3.80
N GLU A 201 -13.31 18.71 -4.78
CA GLU A 201 -13.50 19.23 -6.14
C GLU A 201 -14.77 18.66 -6.79
N GLN A 202 -15.05 17.36 -6.64
CA GLN A 202 -16.28 16.78 -7.16
C GLN A 202 -17.53 17.28 -6.44
N ALA A 203 -17.46 17.51 -5.12
CA ALA A 203 -18.54 18.12 -4.37
C ALA A 203 -18.89 19.51 -4.90
N GLU A 204 -17.87 20.34 -5.19
CA GLU A 204 -18.05 21.67 -5.78
C GLU A 204 -18.71 21.59 -7.16
N ARG A 205 -18.28 20.65 -8.02
CA ARG A 205 -18.89 20.41 -9.34
C ARG A 205 -20.35 19.96 -9.23
N TYR A 206 -20.66 19.08 -8.28
CA TYR A 206 -22.02 18.61 -8.02
C TYR A 206 -22.96 19.77 -7.63
N VAL A 207 -22.53 20.60 -6.65
CA VAL A 207 -23.31 21.76 -6.18
C VAL A 207 -23.44 22.80 -7.28
N PHE A 208 -22.37 23.11 -8.00
CA PHE A 208 -22.39 24.05 -9.11
C PHE A 208 -23.41 23.64 -10.18
N THR A 209 -23.39 22.37 -10.58
CA THR A 209 -24.33 21.83 -11.57
C THR A 209 -25.77 21.90 -11.07
N LYS A 210 -26.00 21.57 -9.79
CA LYS A 210 -27.32 21.63 -9.17
C LYS A 210 -27.89 23.06 -9.22
N ASN A 211 -27.09 24.05 -8.81
CA ASN A 211 -27.55 25.44 -8.67
C ASN A 211 -27.76 26.17 -10.00
N ASN A 212 -26.98 25.81 -11.04
CA ASN A 212 -26.97 26.55 -12.32
C ASN A 212 -27.72 25.83 -13.45
N SER A 213 -28.18 24.59 -13.23
CA SER A 213 -28.93 23.86 -14.26
C SER A 213 -30.38 24.35 -14.32
N ARG A 214 -30.80 24.77 -15.52
CA ARG A 214 -32.21 25.09 -15.81
C ARG A 214 -33.15 23.89 -15.62
N LEU A 215 -32.62 22.66 -15.62
CA LEU A 215 -33.39 21.43 -15.40
C LEU A 215 -33.80 21.22 -13.94
N PHE A 216 -33.15 21.90 -12.98
CA PHE A 216 -33.45 21.77 -11.55
C PHE A 216 -34.13 23.02 -10.96
N ASN A 217 -34.20 24.11 -11.73
CA ASN A 217 -34.75 25.41 -11.33
C ASN A 217 -36.12 25.70 -11.99
N SER A 218 -36.73 24.71 -12.62
CA SER A 218 -38.00 24.79 -13.35
C SER A 218 -39.21 24.45 -12.47
#